data_AF-T0ZEZ0-F1
#
_entry.id   AF-T0ZEZ0-F1
#
_cell.length_a   1.000
_cell.length_b   1.000
_cell.length_c   1.000
_cell.angle_alpha   90.00
_cell.angle_beta   90.00
_cell.angle_gamma   90.00
#
_symmetry.space_group_name_H-M   'P 1'
#
loop_
_entity.id
_entity.type
_entity.pdbx_description
1 polymer ?
#
loop_
_entity_poly.entity_id
_entity_poly.type
_entity_poly.pdbx_seq_one_letter_code
_entity_poly.pdbx_strand_id
1 'polypeptide(L)' 'MSEREKIKIENIVASTSLAEHLDLSQIAMALEGSEYEPEQFPGLIYRLTEPKT' A
#
# COMPACT_ATOMS: atom_id res chain seq x y z
N MET A 1 28.93 -23.56 20.45
CA MET A 1 28.90 -22.44 19.50
C MET A 1 27.44 -22.08 19.32
N SER A 2 27.05 -20.85 19.69
CA SER A 2 25.65 -20.40 19.65
C SER A 2 25.22 -20.28 18.18
N GLU A 3 24.26 -21.11 17.77
CA GLU A 3 23.55 -20.93 16.50
C GLU A 3 22.85 -19.58 16.56
N ARG A 4 23.23 -18.67 15.65
CA ARG A 4 22.53 -17.41 15.49
C ARG A 4 21.20 -17.73 14.81
N GLU A 5 20.10 -17.45 15.49
CA GLU A 5 18.75 -17.59 14.93
C GLU A 5 18.67 -16.82 13.60
N LYS A 6 18.21 -17.50 12.54
CA LYS A 6 18.00 -16.88 11.24
C LYS A 6 16.71 -16.06 11.29
N ILE A 7 16.84 -14.73 11.21
CA ILE A 7 15.68 -13.85 11.05
C ILE A 7 15.16 -13.99 9.61
N LYS A 8 13.86 -14.27 9.48
CA LYS A 8 13.14 -14.29 8.20
C LYS A 8 12.18 -13.09 8.16
N ILE A 9 12.25 -12.29 7.10
CA ILE A 9 11.35 -11.17 6.87
C ILE A 9 10.08 -11.73 6.21
N GLU A 10 8.92 -11.45 6.80
CA GLU A 10 7.62 -11.88 6.26
C GLU A 10 6.85 -10.73 5.59
N ASN A 11 7.03 -9.49 6.06
CA ASN A 11 6.34 -8.31 5.54
C ASN A 11 7.14 -7.03 5.84
N ILE A 12 7.00 -6.03 4.98
CA ILE A 12 7.58 -4.69 5.14
C ILE A 12 6.47 -3.67 4.93
N VAL A 13 6.33 -2.75 5.87
CA VAL A 13 5.41 -1.60 5.77
C VAL A 13 6.25 -0.33 5.67
N ALA A 14 5.99 0.50 4.67
CA ALA A 14 6.63 1.79 4.46
C ALA A 14 5.59 2.90 4.35
N SER A 15 5.93 4.10 4.80
CA SER A 15 5.12 5.30 4.66
C SER A 15 5.94 6.42 4.02
N THR A 16 5.28 7.23 3.20
CA THR A 16 5.87 8.41 2.58
C THR A 16 4.79 9.45 2.27
N SER A 17 5.19 10.69 2.06
CA SER A 17 4.32 11.78 1.64
C SER A 17 4.56 12.06 0.16
N LEU A 18 3.53 11.92 -0.67
CA LEU A 18 3.64 12.10 -2.13
C LEU A 18 3.30 13.52 -2.58
N ALA A 19 2.36 14.18 -1.92
CA ALA A 19 1.92 15.53 -2.24
C ALA A 19 1.23 16.18 -1.03
N GLU A 20 1.04 17.49 -1.07
CA GLU A 20 0.28 18.23 -0.04
C GLU A 20 -1.24 17.98 -0.16
N HIS A 21 -1.75 17.85 -1.40
CA HIS A 21 -3.18 17.64 -1.68
C HIS A 21 -3.36 16.59 -2.78
N LEU A 22 -4.24 15.62 -2.55
CA LEU A 22 -4.60 14.55 -3.50
C LEU A 22 -6.12 14.41 -3.57
N ASP A 23 -6.68 14.44 -4.77
CA ASP A 23 -8.09 14.13 -5.00
C ASP A 23 -8.26 12.62 -5.17
N LEU A 24 -8.63 11.94 -4.08
CA LEU A 24 -8.79 10.49 -4.05
C LEU A 24 -9.89 10.00 -5.01
N SER A 25 -10.90 10.82 -5.30
CA SER A 25 -11.99 10.44 -6.21
C SER A 25 -11.51 10.41 -7.66
N GLN A 26 -10.75 11.43 -8.07
CA GLN A 26 -10.15 11.45 -9.40
C GLN A 26 -9.10 10.35 -9.57
N ILE A 27 -8.30 10.09 -8.53
CA ILE A 27 -7.30 9.03 -8.56
C ILE A 27 -7.98 7.66 -8.66
N ALA A 28 -9.08 7.44 -7.94
CA ALA A 28 -9.84 6.18 -8.02
C ALA A 28 -10.36 5.90 -9.44
N MET A 29 -10.82 6.95 -10.13
CA MET A 29 -11.28 6.84 -11.51
C MET A 29 -10.13 6.56 -12.50
N ALA A 30 -8.93 7.09 -12.23
CA ALA A 30 -7.78 6.96 -13.12
C ALA A 30 -7.00 5.64 -12.91
N LEU A 31 -6.99 5.12 -11.68
CA LEU A 31 -6.29 3.88 -11.33
C LEU A 31 -7.22 2.68 -11.42
N GLU A 32 -7.04 1.89 -12.48
CA GLU A 32 -7.74 0.62 -12.68
C GLU A 32 -7.43 -0.36 -11.53
N GLY A 33 -8.48 -0.89 -10.90
CA GLY A 33 -8.35 -1.82 -9.75
C GLY A 33 -8.11 -1.14 -8.40
N SER A 34 -8.27 0.19 -8.31
CA SER A 34 -8.32 0.88 -7.02
C SER A 34 -9.69 0.73 -6.34
N GLU A 35 -9.68 0.64 -5.01
CA GLU A 35 -10.87 0.55 -4.15
C GLU A 35 -10.94 1.85 -3.34
N TYR A 36 -12.01 2.62 -3.52
CA TYR A 36 -12.26 3.85 -2.76
C TYR A 36 -13.71 3.89 -2.26
N GLU A 37 -13.87 3.62 -0.96
CA GLU A 37 -15.15 3.65 -0.26
C GLU A 37 -15.03 4.52 1.02
N PRO A 38 -15.18 5.86 0.91
CA PRO A 38 -14.93 6.78 2.04
C PRO A 38 -15.80 6.53 3.28
N GLU A 39 -16.98 5.93 3.10
CA GLU A 39 -17.87 5.53 4.19
C GLU A 39 -17.31 4.36 5.02
N GLN A 40 -16.47 3.50 4.42
CA GLN A 40 -15.85 2.35 5.09
C GLN A 40 -14.40 2.65 5.49
N PHE A 41 -13.66 3.31 4.62
CA PHE A 41 -12.26 3.67 4.84
C PHE A 41 -11.92 4.98 4.11
N PRO A 42 -11.34 5.99 4.80
CA PRO A 42 -11.12 7.31 4.21
C PRO A 42 -9.96 7.36 3.18
N GLY A 43 -9.19 6.29 3.01
CA GLY A 43 -8.08 6.22 2.07
C GLY A 43 -8.41 5.44 0.79
N LEU A 44 -7.63 5.67 -0.25
CA LEU A 44 -7.68 4.88 -1.47
C LEU A 44 -6.80 3.64 -1.31
N ILE A 45 -7.36 2.46 -1.53
CA ILE A 45 -6.63 1.19 -1.51
C ILE A 45 -6.27 0.87 -2.95
N TYR A 46 -4.98 0.71 -3.22
CA TYR A 46 -4.50 0.27 -4.52
C TYR A 46 -3.61 -0.96 -4.36
N ARG A 47 -3.97 -2.05 -5.03
CA ARG A 47 -3.22 -3.30 -5.00
C ARG A 47 -2.50 -3.45 -6.33
N LEU A 48 -1.19 -3.24 -6.32
CA LEU A 48 -0.35 -3.52 -7.46
C LEU A 48 -0.40 -5.03 -7.77
N THR A 49 -0.70 -5.39 -9.02
CA THR A 49 -0.68 -6.77 -9.50
C THR A 49 0.75 -7.33 -9.61
N GLU A 50 1.75 -6.44 -9.74
CA GLU A 50 3.19 -6.75 -9.67
C GLU A 50 3.93 -5.70 -8.82
N PRO A 51 4.91 -6.07 -7.98
CA PRO A 51 5.62 -7.35 -7.97
C PRO A 51 5.18 -8.28 -6.84
N LYS A 52 5.07 -9.58 -7.17
CA LYS A 52 5.16 -10.68 -6.18
C LYS A 52 6.60 -11.17 -6.13
N THR A 53 7.51 -10.40 -5.56
CA THR A 53 8.88 -10.87 -5.19
C THR A 53 9.42 -10.07 -4.03
#